data_AF-A0A8S8Y7M8-F1
#
_entry.id   AF-A0A8S8Y7M8-F1
#
_cell.length_a   1.000
_cell.length_b   1.000
_cell.length_c   1.000
_cell.angle_alpha   90.00
_cell.angle_beta   90.00
_cell.angle_gamma   90.00
#
_symmetry.space_group_name_H-M   'P 1'
#
loop_
_entity.id
_entity.type
_entity.pdbx_description
1 polymer ?
#
loop_
_entity_poly.entity_id
_entity_poly.type
_entity_poly.pdbx_seq_one_letter_code
_entity_poly.pdbx_strand_id
1 'polypeptide(L)'
;MEITMIGAYVGMILVLVAFIFETRGLLSSRSLLYLYSMGIGETMLTIRAGVTGEWPFAILGAIWAVFALYSVLRPIKVADESPLG
;
A
#
# COMPACT_ATOMS: atom_id res chain seq x y z
N MET A 1 -23.53 -2.87 10.37
CA MET A 1 -22.19 -3.38 10.04
C MET A 1 -21.18 -2.68 10.94
N GLU A 2 -20.26 -3.43 11.53
CA GLU A 2 -19.11 -2.85 12.26
C GLU A 2 -18.33 -1.91 11.33
N ILE A 3 -18.02 -0.70 11.79
CA ILE A 3 -17.35 0.34 10.99
C ILE A 3 -15.99 -0.13 10.45
N THR A 4 -15.31 -1.00 11.20
CA THR A 4 -14.03 -1.61 10.84
C THR A 4 -14.16 -2.63 9.71
N MET A 5 -15.33 -3.28 9.55
CA MET A 5 -15.57 -4.16 8.40
C MET A 5 -15.75 -3.36 7.11
N ILE A 6 -16.49 -2.26 7.15
CA ILE A 6 -16.63 -1.36 6.00
C ILE A 6 -15.24 -0.85 5.60
N GLY A 7 -14.45 -0.43 6.59
CA GLY A 7 -13.07 -0.02 6.38
C GLY A 7 -12.22 -1.11 5.72
N ALA A 8 -12.33 -2.35 6.19
CA ALA A 8 -11.58 -3.47 5.62
C ALA A 8 -11.95 -3.74 4.16
N TYR A 9 -13.24 -3.71 3.79
CA TYR A 9 -13.65 -3.92 2.39
C TYR A 9 -13.16 -2.80 1.47
N VAL A 10 -13.22 -1.54 1.93
CA VAL A 10 -12.68 -0.41 1.17
C VAL A 10 -11.16 -0.55 1.01
N GLY A 11 -10.44 -0.85 2.09
CA GLY A 11 -9.00 -1.05 2.06
C GLY A 11 -8.59 -2.20 1.13
N MET A 12 -9.29 -3.34 1.21
CA MET A 12 -9.10 -4.49 0.33
C MET A 12 -9.24 -4.11 -1.15
N ILE A 13 -10.34 -3.44 -1.53
CA ILE A 13 -10.57 -3.03 -2.93
C ILE A 13 -9.43 -2.13 -3.41
N LEU A 14 -9.02 -1.19 -2.58
CA LEU A 14 -8.04 -0.17 -2.92
C LEU A 14 -6.62 -0.75 -3.06
N VAL A 15 -6.21 -1.71 -2.22
CA VAL A 15 -4.97 -2.49 -2.41
C VAL A 15 -5.05 -3.35 -3.67
N LEU A 16 -6.15 -4.09 -3.88
CA LEU A 16 -6.28 -5.00 -5.02
C LEU A 16 -6.29 -4.26 -6.36
N VAL A 17 -6.99 -3.15 -6.47
CA VAL A 17 -7.01 -2.34 -7.70
C VAL A 17 -5.62 -1.77 -8.01
N ALA A 18 -4.93 -1.25 -6.99
CA ALA A 18 -3.56 -0.76 -7.15
C ALA A 18 -2.62 -1.86 -7.65
N PHE A 19 -2.70 -3.05 -7.05
CA PHE A 19 -1.90 -4.22 -7.45
C PHE A 19 -2.24 -4.72 -8.87
N ILE A 20 -3.53 -4.77 -9.24
CA ILE A 20 -3.95 -5.17 -10.59
C ILE A 20 -3.40 -4.20 -11.65
N PHE A 21 -3.42 -2.90 -11.38
CA PHE A 21 -2.87 -1.91 -12.31
C PHE A 21 -1.34 -1.97 -12.38
N GLU A 22 -0.69 -2.25 -11.26
CA GLU A 22 0.76 -2.41 -11.20
C GLU A 22 1.23 -3.64 -12.00
N THR A 23 0.60 -4.80 -11.78
CA THR A 23 0.90 -6.05 -12.53
C THR A 23 0.62 -5.95 -14.03
N ARG A 24 -0.28 -5.06 -14.45
CA ARG A 24 -0.57 -4.77 -15.87
C ARG A 24 0.37 -3.72 -16.48
N GLY A 25 1.31 -3.17 -15.71
CA GLY A 25 2.20 -2.08 -16.14
C GLY A 25 1.48 -0.74 -16.35
N LEU A 26 0.24 -0.59 -15.87
CA LEU A 26 -0.53 0.66 -15.96
C LEU A 26 -0.15 1.65 -14.87
N LEU A 27 0.31 1.15 -13.72
CA LEU A 27 0.90 1.96 -12.65
C LEU A 27 2.29 1.44 -12.33
N SER A 28 3.23 2.35 -12.09
CA SER A 28 4.50 1.97 -11.46
C SER A 28 4.26 1.79 -9.96
N SER A 29 4.93 0.82 -9.33
CA SER A 29 4.96 0.66 -7.87
C SER A 29 5.62 1.85 -7.14
N ARG A 30 6.18 2.81 -7.89
CA ARG A 30 6.69 4.10 -7.38
C ARG A 30 5.73 5.26 -7.61
N SER A 31 4.62 5.05 -8.32
CA SER A 31 3.63 6.09 -8.57
C SER A 31 2.98 6.51 -7.26
N LEU A 32 2.79 7.82 -7.08
CA LEU A 32 2.09 8.36 -5.92
C LEU A 32 0.70 7.73 -5.77
N LEU A 33 -0.01 7.52 -6.88
CA LEU A 33 -1.33 6.85 -6.86
C LEU A 33 -1.25 5.44 -6.30
N TYR A 34 -0.24 4.66 -6.69
CA TYR A 34 -0.03 3.31 -6.17
C TYR A 34 0.34 3.35 -4.69
N LEU A 35 1.28 4.22 -4.29
CA LEU A 35 1.76 4.30 -2.92
C LEU A 35 0.70 4.82 -1.93
N TYR A 36 -0.10 5.81 -2.32
CA TYR A 36 -1.25 6.26 -1.51
C TYR A 36 -2.31 5.18 -1.40
N SER A 37 -2.59 4.47 -2.51
CA SER A 37 -3.53 3.35 -2.47
C SER A 37 -3.02 2.27 -1.53
N MET A 38 -1.83 1.73 -1.76
CA MET A 38 -1.22 0.73 -0.89
C MET A 38 -1.19 1.17 0.58
N GLY A 39 -0.72 2.39 0.87
CA GLY A 39 -0.58 2.89 2.25
C GLY A 39 -1.92 3.03 2.98
N ILE A 40 -2.92 3.64 2.35
CA ILE A 40 -4.24 3.84 2.95
C ILE A 40 -4.96 2.50 3.11
N GLY A 41 -4.92 1.64 2.09
CA GLY A 41 -5.62 0.37 2.10
C GLY A 41 -5.06 -0.61 3.11
N GLU A 42 -3.72 -0.73 3.19
CA GLU A 42 -3.04 -1.53 4.22
C GLU A 42 -3.30 -1.01 5.63
N THR A 43 -3.40 0.31 5.83
CA THR A 43 -3.76 0.88 7.14
C THR A 43 -5.15 0.42 7.58
N MET A 44 -6.13 0.43 6.67
CA MET A 44 -7.50 0.00 6.98
C MET A 44 -7.58 -1.49 7.30
N LEU A 45 -6.85 -2.33 6.55
CA LEU A 45 -6.75 -3.77 6.80
C LEU A 45 -6.04 -4.08 8.13
N THR A 46 -4.99 -3.33 8.44
CA THR A 46 -4.23 -3.43 9.69
C THR A 46 -5.12 -3.14 10.90
N ILE A 47 -5.91 -2.06 10.85
CA ILE A 47 -6.85 -1.72 11.92
C ILE A 47 -7.84 -2.87 12.13
N ARG A 48 -8.36 -3.46 11.05
CA ARG A 48 -9.28 -4.59 11.15
C ARG A 48 -8.62 -5.81 11.79
N ALA A 49 -7.40 -6.16 11.35
CA ALA A 49 -6.63 -7.29 11.88
C ALA A 49 -6.30 -7.11 13.38
N GLY A 50 -6.00 -5.88 13.81
CA GLY A 50 -5.81 -5.57 15.23
C GLY A 50 -7.09 -5.81 16.04
N VAL A 51 -8.25 -5.43 15.51
CA VAL A 51 -9.56 -5.62 16.17
C VAL A 51 -9.99 -7.09 16.22
N THR A 52 -9.62 -7.92 15.24
CA THR A 52 -9.89 -9.36 15.25
C THR A 52 -8.91 -10.16 16.12
N GLY A 53 -7.83 -9.54 16.61
CA GLY A 53 -6.77 -10.23 17.34
C GLY A 53 -5.79 -10.99 16.44
N GLU A 54 -5.82 -10.73 15.13
CA GLU A 54 -4.95 -11.33 14.12
C GLU A 54 -3.60 -10.59 14.06
N TRP A 55 -2.87 -10.60 15.17
CA TRP A 55 -1.62 -9.85 15.35
C TRP A 55 -0.56 -10.05 14.25
N PRO A 56 -0.34 -11.26 13.69
CA PRO A 56 0.61 -11.44 12.59
C PRO A 56 0.24 -10.60 11.35
N PHE A 57 -1.05 -10.53 11.00
CA PHE A 57 -1.54 -9.73 9.89
C PHE A 57 -1.52 -8.24 10.20
N ALA A 58 -1.83 -7.86 11.44
CA ALA A 58 -1.77 -6.46 11.87
C ALA A 58 -0.33 -5.91 11.78
N ILE A 59 0.67 -6.66 12.25
CA ILE A 59 2.07 -6.25 12.16
C ILE A 59 2.54 -6.19 10.71
N LEU A 60 2.20 -7.21 9.91
CA LEU A 60 2.55 -7.26 8.49
C LEU A 60 1.99 -6.04 7.74
N GLY A 61 0.69 -5.77 7.88
CA GLY A 61 0.04 -4.64 7.22
C GLY A 61 0.58 -3.29 7.71
N ALA A 62 0.90 -3.16 9.00
CA ALA A 62 1.52 -1.94 9.54
C ALA A 62 2.86 -1.65 8.87
N ILE A 63 3.70 -2.67 8.68
CA ILE A 63 4.99 -2.53 7.99
C ILE A 63 4.77 -2.08 6.55
N TRP A 64 3.86 -2.73 5.82
CA TRP A 64 3.54 -2.34 4.43
C TRP A 64 3.02 -0.91 4.33
N ALA A 65 2.10 -0.51 5.21
CA ALA A 65 1.57 0.84 5.26
C ALA A 65 2.68 1.87 5.51
N VAL A 66 3.57 1.61 6.47
CA VAL A 66 4.70 2.49 6.78
C VAL A 66 5.63 2.62 5.58
N PHE A 67 6.01 1.52 4.93
CA PHE A 67 6.89 1.58 3.74
C PHE A 67 6.25 2.32 2.57
N ALA A 68 4.96 2.10 2.32
CA ALA A 68 4.23 2.79 1.26
C ALA A 68 4.18 4.30 1.51
N LEU A 69 3.81 4.72 2.72
CA LEU A 69 3.74 6.13 3.10
C LEU A 69 5.12 6.80 3.18
N TYR A 70 6.14 6.08 3.68
CA TYR A 70 7.51 6.59 3.70
C TYR A 70 8.07 6.79 2.28
N SER A 71 7.74 5.89 1.35
CA SER A 71 8.16 5.99 -0.06
C SER A 71 7.52 7.19 -0.78
N VAL A 72 6.35 7.65 -0.34
CA VAL A 72 5.75 8.91 -0.82
C VAL A 72 6.61 10.12 -0.40
N LEU A 73 7.09 10.13 0.84
CA LEU A 73 7.89 11.23 1.39
C LEU A 73 9.33 11.26 0.85
N ARG A 74 9.88 10.10 0.49
CA ARG A 74 11.22 9.98 -0.11
C ARG A 74 11.15 9.19 -1.41
N PRO A 75 10.72 9.82 -2.52
CA PRO A 75 10.77 9.17 -3.82
C PRO A 75 12.23 8.82 -4.13
N ILE A 76 12.52 7.52 -4.24
CA ILE A 76 13.85 7.02 -4.60
C ILE A 76 14.13 7.46 -6.04
N LYS A 77 14.98 8.49 -6.19
CA LYS A 77 15.55 8.87 -7.49
C LYS A 77 16.40 7.69 -7.98
N VAL A 78 16.03 7.11 -9.12
CA VAL A 78 16.97 6.26 -9.87
C VAL A 78 18.08 7.21 -10.33
N ALA A 79 19.32 6.92 -9.98
CA ALA A 79 20.44 7.60 -10.62
C ALA A 79 20.39 7.22 -12.10
N ASP A 80 20.29 8.21 -12.99
CA ASP A 80 20.28 7.97 -14.42
C ASP A 80 21.55 7.20 -14.81
N GLU A 81 21.42 5.92 -15.09
CA GLU A 81 22.48 5.11 -15.68
C GLU A 81 22.57 5.50 -17.17
N SER A 82 23.36 6.52 -17.50
CA SER A 82 23.89 6.67 -18.85
C SER A 82 25.38 6.34 -18.84
N PRO A 83 25.80 5.16 -19.33
CA PRO A 83 27.20 4.87 -19.62
C PRO A 83 27.68 5.41 -20.97
N LEU A 84 26.87 6.20 -21.70
CA LEU A 84 27.18 6.65 -23.07
C LEU A 84 27.04 8.18 -23.22
N GLY A 85 27.67 8.93 -22.32
CA GLY A 85 28.01 10.34 -22.50
C GLY A 85 29.44 10.50 -22.98
#